data_AF-A0A5C8MBV7-F1
#
_entry.id   AF-A0A5C8MBV7-F1
#
_cell.length_a   1.000
_cell.length_b   1.000
_cell.length_c   1.000
_cell.angle_alpha   90.00
_cell.angle_beta   90.00
_cell.angle_gamma   90.00
#
_symmetry.space_group_name_H-M   'P 1'
#
loop_
_entity.id
_entity.type
_entity.pdbx_description
1 polymer ?
#
loop_
_entity_poly.entity_id
_entity_poly.type
_entity_poly.pdbx_seq_one_letter_code
_entity_poly.pdbx_strand_id
1 'polypeptide(L)'
;MILAIQLFYFGVSDPWLDFVVPSIQFSMELCSEAPHYDNDWPSDITVWVNGLEIGTWTSPGDFGGRRGKLNPAWWPDLSTQFGSLKTWRVDETRSTLDDVEVSTTTLQQLSLLSNSFIGMRIGVKENARFKGGLNLFGKRFGDHEQDMVMRIYYML
;
A
#
# COMPACT_ATOMS: atom_id res chain seq x y z
N MET A 1 -7.28 -1.33 -7.80
CA MET A 1 -7.77 -2.51 -7.06
C MET A 1 -8.35 -2.06 -5.71
N ILE A 2 -9.46 -2.64 -5.25
CA ILE A 2 -10.05 -2.37 -3.93
C ILE A 2 -9.94 -3.65 -3.10
N LEU A 3 -9.37 -3.56 -1.90
CA LEU A 3 -9.26 -4.65 -0.94
C LEU A 3 -9.98 -4.21 0.35
N ALA A 4 -10.94 -5.02 0.79
CA ALA A 4 -11.56 -4.87 2.09
C ALA A 4 -10.87 -5.82 3.06
N ILE A 5 -10.23 -5.29 4.10
CA ILE A 5 -9.66 -6.11 5.17
C ILE A 5 -10.69 -6.14 6.29
N GLN A 6 -11.30 -7.30 6.49
CA GLN A 6 -12.24 -7.51 7.59
C GLN A 6 -11.46 -7.57 8.90
N LEU A 7 -11.82 -6.73 9.85
CA LEU A 7 -11.29 -6.84 11.21
C LEU A 7 -11.91 -8.11 11.80
N PHE A 8 -11.06 -9.00 12.32
CA PHE A 8 -11.55 -10.03 13.23
C PHE A 8 -12.20 -9.30 14.41
N TYR A 9 -13.48 -9.59 14.65
CA TYR A 9 -14.22 -9.10 15.81
C TYR A 9 -13.40 -9.42 17.07
N PHE A 10 -12.72 -8.43 17.64
CA PHE A 10 -12.61 -8.39 19.08
C PHE A 10 -14.02 -8.07 19.55
N GLY A 11 -14.72 -9.07 20.08
CA GLY A 11 -16.04 -8.88 20.68
C GLY A 11 -15.90 -7.83 21.78
N VAL A 12 -16.26 -6.58 21.49
CA VAL A 12 -16.35 -5.53 22.50
C VAL A 12 -17.63 -5.80 23.28
N SER A 13 -17.50 -6.60 24.33
CA SER A 13 -18.42 -6.60 25.46
C SER A 13 -17.72 -6.19 26.75
N ASP A 14 -16.50 -5.65 26.68
CA ASP A 14 -15.78 -5.19 27.87
C ASP A 14 -15.67 -3.65 27.89
N PRO A 15 -16.45 -2.96 28.75
CA PRO A 15 -16.47 -1.50 28.83
C PRO A 15 -15.22 -0.88 29.49
N TRP A 16 -14.14 -1.65 29.68
CA TRP A 16 -12.95 -1.25 30.45
C TRP A 16 -11.64 -1.15 29.65
N LEU A 17 -11.65 -1.32 28.32
CA LEU A 17 -10.45 -1.17 27.49
C LEU A 17 -10.62 -0.06 26.44
N ASP A 18 -10.22 1.16 26.81
CA ASP A 18 -9.99 2.25 25.87
C ASP A 18 -8.66 2.00 25.12
N PHE A 19 -8.71 1.21 24.06
CA PHE A 19 -7.53 1.04 23.20
C PHE A 19 -7.30 2.32 22.39
N VAL A 20 -6.15 2.95 22.59
CA VAL A 20 -5.72 4.08 21.76
C VAL A 20 -4.94 3.54 20.57
N VAL A 21 -5.38 3.87 19.36
CA VAL A 21 -4.66 3.56 18.12
C VAL A 21 -3.81 4.78 17.76
N PRO A 22 -2.49 4.79 17.97
CA PRO A 22 -1.63 5.92 17.56
C PRO A 22 -1.39 5.97 16.05
N SER A 23 -1.51 4.83 15.34
CA SER A 23 -1.24 4.79 13.89
C SER A 23 -1.68 3.51 13.20
N ILE A 24 -1.84 3.60 11.89
CA ILE A 24 -2.00 2.48 10.96
C ILE A 24 -0.92 2.55 9.86
N GLN A 25 -0.47 1.40 9.38
CA GLN A 25 0.49 1.29 8.28
C GLN A 25 0.05 0.28 7.23
N PHE A 26 0.41 0.55 5.98
CA PHE A 26 0.24 -0.32 4.82
C PHE A 26 1.59 -0.45 4.11
N SER A 27 2.15 -1.65 4.09
CA SER A 27 3.41 -1.96 3.41
C SER A 27 3.17 -2.95 2.29
N MET A 28 3.74 -2.69 1.12
CA MET A 28 3.64 -3.58 -0.04
C MET A 28 4.74 -3.30 -1.05
N GLU A 29 5.11 -4.30 -1.83
CA GLU A 29 6.02 -4.15 -2.97
C GLU A 29 5.21 -3.84 -4.24
N LEU A 30 5.57 -2.75 -4.95
CA LEU A 30 4.88 -2.32 -6.16
C LEU A 30 5.78 -1.51 -7.12
N CYS A 31 5.35 -1.38 -8.38
CA CYS A 31 5.95 -0.50 -9.39
C CYS A 31 4.94 -0.12 -10.47
N SER A 32 5.36 0.63 -11.50
CA SER A 32 4.54 0.87 -12.69
C SER A 32 4.31 -0.41 -13.50
N GLU A 33 3.46 -0.33 -14.52
CA GLU A 33 3.17 -1.41 -15.47
C GLU A 33 3.30 -0.90 -16.91
N ALA A 34 4.12 -1.59 -17.70
CA ALA A 34 4.36 -1.35 -19.10
C ALA A 34 4.29 -2.68 -19.87
N PRO A 35 4.12 -2.66 -21.21
CA PRO A 35 4.38 -3.85 -22.01
C PRO A 35 5.83 -4.33 -21.77
N HIS A 36 5.98 -5.57 -21.33
CA HIS A 36 7.26 -6.14 -20.86
C HIS A 36 7.73 -5.56 -19.52
N TYR A 37 8.80 -4.77 -19.56
CA TYR A 37 9.26 -3.90 -18.49
C TYR A 37 9.87 -2.65 -19.15
N ASP A 38 9.79 -1.52 -18.46
CA ASP A 38 10.43 -0.28 -18.88
C ASP A 38 10.80 0.52 -17.62
N ASN A 39 12.09 0.61 -17.34
CA ASN A 39 12.60 1.26 -16.14
C ASN A 39 12.37 2.78 -16.12
N ASP A 40 11.98 3.38 -17.26
CA ASP A 40 11.69 4.80 -17.43
C ASP A 40 10.20 5.06 -17.74
N TRP A 41 9.32 4.26 -17.14
CA TRP A 41 7.86 4.33 -17.30
C TRP A 41 7.14 4.78 -16.01
N PRO A 42 7.07 6.09 -15.71
CA PRO A 42 6.59 6.54 -14.42
C PRO A 42 5.08 6.37 -14.23
N SER A 43 4.66 6.19 -12.97
CA SER A 43 3.26 6.11 -12.59
C SER A 43 2.99 6.71 -11.21
N ASP A 44 1.98 7.58 -11.11
CA ASP A 44 1.51 8.15 -9.85
C ASP A 44 0.53 7.18 -9.19
N ILE A 45 1.03 6.40 -8.25
CA ILE A 45 0.29 5.37 -7.54
C ILE A 45 -0.18 5.92 -6.20
N THR A 46 -1.49 6.06 -6.06
CA THR A 46 -2.14 6.66 -4.89
C THR A 46 -2.80 5.58 -4.03
N VAL A 47 -2.74 5.77 -2.70
CA VAL A 47 -3.42 4.93 -1.72
C VAL A 47 -4.54 5.71 -1.03
N TRP A 48 -5.68 5.05 -0.85
CA TRP A 48 -6.81 5.56 -0.09
C TRP A 48 -7.21 4.58 1.01
N VAL A 49 -7.59 5.12 2.16
CA VAL A 49 -8.10 4.36 3.31
C VAL A 49 -9.45 4.94 3.71
N ASN A 50 -10.47 4.08 3.79
CA ASN A 50 -11.86 4.48 4.03
C ASN A 50 -12.32 5.62 3.10
N GLY A 51 -11.85 5.61 1.85
CA GLY A 51 -12.15 6.62 0.83
C GLY A 51 -11.28 7.88 0.86
N LEU A 52 -10.46 8.10 1.89
CA LEU A 52 -9.59 9.27 2.03
C LEU A 52 -8.18 9.00 1.48
N GLU A 53 -7.62 9.98 0.75
CA GLU A 53 -6.29 9.87 0.14
C GLU A 53 -5.19 10.06 1.20
N ILE A 54 -4.38 9.01 1.41
CA ILE A 54 -3.28 9.04 2.39
C ILE A 54 -1.94 9.39 1.73
N GLY A 55 -1.87 9.43 0.40
CA GLY A 55 -0.68 9.89 -0.32
C GLY A 55 -0.49 9.21 -1.66
N THR A 56 0.40 9.80 -2.46
CA THR A 56 0.80 9.30 -3.79
C THR A 56 2.30 9.05 -3.83
N TRP A 57 2.69 7.90 -4.35
CA TRP A 57 4.06 7.60 -4.74
C TRP A 57 4.19 7.65 -6.26
N THR A 58 5.13 8.44 -6.79
CA THR A 58 5.51 8.35 -8.20
C THR A 58 6.55 7.25 -8.35
N SER A 59 6.13 6.09 -8.86
CA SER A 59 7.06 5.05 -9.29
C SER A 59 7.85 5.54 -10.50
N PRO A 60 9.17 5.30 -10.57
CA PRO A 60 9.97 5.72 -11.70
C PRO A 60 9.78 4.83 -12.95
N GLY A 61 9.34 3.58 -12.79
CA GLY A 61 9.32 2.61 -13.89
C GLY A 61 8.66 1.28 -13.55
N ASP A 62 8.53 0.44 -14.57
CA ASP A 62 8.21 -0.98 -14.49
C ASP A 62 9.53 -1.77 -14.48
N PHE A 63 9.87 -2.37 -13.34
CA PHE A 63 11.24 -2.85 -13.11
C PHE A 63 11.49 -4.25 -13.67
N GLY A 64 12.52 -4.34 -14.52
CA GLY A 64 13.03 -5.59 -15.06
C GLY A 64 14.53 -5.56 -15.28
N GLY A 65 15.03 -6.33 -16.25
CA GLY A 65 16.47 -6.42 -16.57
C GLY A 65 17.31 -7.27 -15.60
N ARG A 66 16.76 -7.63 -14.44
CA ARG A 66 17.25 -8.72 -13.58
C ARG A 66 16.07 -9.50 -13.04
N ARG A 67 16.29 -10.78 -12.75
CA ARG A 67 15.25 -11.61 -12.13
C ARG A 67 14.92 -11.13 -10.71
N GLY A 68 13.64 -11.10 -10.37
CA GLY A 68 13.18 -10.90 -8.99
C GLY A 68 13.63 -12.07 -8.12
N LYS A 69 14.03 -11.80 -6.87
CA LYS A 69 14.61 -12.83 -5.97
C LYS A 69 13.66 -14.00 -5.71
N LEU A 70 12.36 -13.74 -5.72
CA LEU A 70 11.33 -14.70 -5.35
C LEU A 70 10.55 -15.23 -6.57
N ASN A 71 10.79 -14.70 -7.76
CA ASN A 71 10.02 -15.02 -8.95
C ASN A 71 10.09 -16.52 -9.28
N PRO A 72 8.95 -17.21 -9.44
CA PRO A 72 8.91 -18.62 -9.80
C PRO A 72 9.64 -18.87 -11.11
N ALA A 73 10.30 -20.02 -11.28
CA ALA A 73 11.10 -20.33 -12.47
C ALA A 73 10.34 -20.18 -13.82
N TRP A 74 9.01 -20.37 -13.81
CA TRP A 74 8.17 -20.23 -14.99
C TRP A 74 7.86 -18.77 -15.38
N TRP A 75 8.16 -17.79 -14.52
CA TRP A 75 7.94 -16.38 -14.82
C TRP A 75 8.92 -15.87 -15.89
N PRO A 76 8.44 -15.26 -17.00
CA PRO A 76 9.30 -14.82 -18.09
C PRO A 76 10.25 -13.69 -17.68
N ASP A 77 11.49 -13.70 -18.18
CA ASP A 77 12.49 -12.66 -17.88
C ASP A 77 12.15 -11.29 -18.50
N LEU A 78 11.34 -11.28 -19.56
CA LEU A 78 10.86 -10.06 -20.22
C LEU A 78 9.64 -9.43 -19.52
N SER A 79 9.04 -10.10 -18.55
CA SER A 79 7.97 -9.51 -17.74
C SER A 79 8.56 -8.63 -16.63
N THR A 80 7.75 -7.76 -16.03
CA THR A 80 8.03 -7.12 -14.75
C THR A 80 8.61 -8.11 -13.74
N GLN A 81 9.72 -7.76 -13.10
CA GLN A 81 10.46 -8.67 -12.23
C GLN A 81 10.34 -8.35 -10.74
N PHE A 82 10.31 -7.07 -10.35
CA PHE A 82 10.27 -6.67 -8.95
C PHE A 82 9.66 -5.27 -8.80
N GLY A 83 9.40 -4.88 -7.56
CA GLY A 83 8.90 -3.57 -7.19
C GLY A 83 9.85 -2.84 -6.23
N SER A 84 9.39 -1.69 -5.75
CA SER A 84 9.93 -1.07 -4.54
C SER A 84 9.00 -1.39 -3.37
N LEU A 85 9.57 -1.84 -2.25
CA LEU A 85 8.81 -1.91 -1.00
C LEU A 85 8.52 -0.50 -0.50
N LYS A 86 7.23 -0.17 -0.38
CA LYS A 86 6.74 1.13 0.08
C LYS A 86 5.86 0.98 1.29
N THR A 87 5.99 1.91 2.22
CA THR A 87 5.18 1.92 3.44
C THR A 87 4.47 3.26 3.59
N TRP A 88 3.14 3.23 3.52
CA TRP A 88 2.31 4.34 3.94
C TRP A 88 1.98 4.20 5.42
N ARG A 89 2.11 5.30 6.17
CA ARG A 89 1.73 5.38 7.59
C ARG A 89 0.77 6.55 7.78
N VAL A 90 -0.26 6.35 8.57
CA VAL A 90 -1.14 7.44 9.03
C VAL A 90 -1.11 7.48 10.55
N ASP A 91 -0.78 8.63 11.11
CA ASP A 91 -0.81 8.90 12.54
C ASP A 91 -1.79 10.03 12.86
N GLU A 92 -1.77 10.49 14.11
CA GLU A 92 -2.65 11.57 14.60
C GLU A 92 -2.45 12.91 13.89
N THR A 93 -1.29 13.10 13.24
CA THR A 93 -0.88 14.40 12.69
C THR A 93 -0.84 14.42 11.17
N ARG A 94 -0.50 13.31 10.52
CA ARG A 94 -0.25 13.27 9.06
C ARG A 94 -0.24 11.86 8.49
N SER A 95 -0.09 11.80 7.17
CA SER A 95 0.25 10.59 6.43
C SER A 95 1.63 10.69 5.78
N THR A 96 2.44 9.65 5.94
CA THR A 96 3.80 9.56 5.39
C THR A 96 3.94 8.39 4.42
N LEU A 97 4.87 8.51 3.49
CA LEU A 97 5.41 7.47 2.63
C LEU A 97 6.89 7.32 2.96
N ASP A 98 7.31 6.16 3.43
CA ASP A 98 8.70 5.90 3.84
C ASP A 98 9.25 7.03 4.75
N ASP A 99 8.45 7.40 5.76
CA ASP A 99 8.70 8.46 6.75
C ASP A 99 8.73 9.91 6.23
N VAL A 100 8.49 10.13 4.94
CA VAL A 100 8.32 11.46 4.34
C VAL A 100 6.84 11.82 4.27
N GLU A 101 6.46 13.01 4.74
CA GLU A 101 5.08 13.49 4.65
C GLU A 101 4.61 13.62 3.20
N VAL A 102 3.43 13.04 2.90
CA VAL A 102 2.81 13.06 1.56
C VAL A 102 1.36 13.50 1.56
N SER A 103 0.72 13.57 2.73
CA SER A 103 -0.65 14.05 2.91
C SER A 103 -0.86 14.48 4.35
N THR A 104 -1.71 15.49 4.55
CA THR A 104 -2.14 15.94 5.88
C THR A 104 -3.29 15.11 6.44
N THR A 105 -3.70 14.05 5.74
CA THR A 105 -4.75 13.14 6.23
C THR A 105 -4.30 12.47 7.52
N THR A 106 -5.17 12.51 8.54
CA THR A 106 -4.89 11.98 9.88
C THR A 106 -5.75 10.77 10.20
N LEU A 107 -5.33 10.04 11.23
CA LEU A 107 -6.03 8.86 11.71
C LEU A 107 -7.48 9.14 12.14
N GLN A 108 -7.73 10.31 12.74
CA GLN A 108 -9.06 10.74 13.14
C GLN A 108 -10.00 10.83 11.94
N GLN A 109 -9.52 11.38 10.82
CA GLN A 109 -10.32 11.52 9.60
C GLN A 109 -10.67 10.16 8.98
N LEU A 110 -9.76 9.16 9.09
CA LEU A 110 -10.00 7.82 8.57
C LEU A 110 -11.16 7.08 9.25
N SER A 111 -11.58 7.51 10.44
CA SER A 111 -12.72 6.92 11.16
C SER A 111 -12.62 5.40 11.27
N LEU A 112 -11.45 4.86 11.63
CA LEU A 112 -11.16 3.42 11.56
C LEU A 112 -12.16 2.53 12.32
N LEU A 113 -12.76 3.05 13.39
CA LEU A 113 -13.72 2.34 14.23
C LEU A 113 -15.19 2.48 13.77
N SER A 114 -15.44 3.24 12.70
CA SER A 114 -16.80 3.47 12.21
C SER A 114 -17.41 2.26 11.50
N ASN A 115 -16.59 1.29 11.06
CA ASN A 115 -17.00 0.13 10.29
C ASN A 115 -16.28 -1.13 10.79
N SER A 116 -16.84 -2.30 10.48
CA SER A 116 -16.24 -3.61 10.79
C SER A 116 -15.08 -4.01 9.87
N PHE A 117 -14.71 -3.14 8.93
CA PHE A 117 -13.63 -3.34 7.98
C PHE A 117 -12.90 -2.04 7.72
N ILE A 118 -11.65 -2.16 7.28
CA ILE A 118 -10.86 -1.04 6.76
C ILE A 118 -10.79 -1.19 5.25
N GLY A 119 -11.38 -0.24 4.53
CA GLY A 119 -11.39 -0.24 3.07
C GLY A 119 -10.12 0.39 2.55
N MET A 120 -9.25 -0.40 1.90
CA MET A 120 -8.06 0.11 1.25
C MET A 120 -8.22 0.08 -0.27
N ARG A 121 -7.89 1.18 -0.94
CA ARG A 121 -7.82 1.25 -2.40
C ARG A 121 -6.42 1.69 -2.81
N ILE A 122 -5.92 1.07 -3.86
CA ILE A 122 -4.70 1.48 -4.55
C ILE A 122 -4.97 1.59 -6.05
N GLY A 123 -4.37 2.59 -6.67
CA GLY A 123 -4.48 2.79 -8.11
C GLY A 123 -3.97 4.15 -8.58
N VAL A 124 -4.13 4.38 -9.87
CA VAL A 124 -3.73 5.62 -10.54
C VAL A 124 -4.95 6.54 -10.64
N LYS A 125 -4.80 7.82 -10.26
CA LYS A 125 -5.88 8.81 -10.39
C LYS A 125 -6.20 9.13 -11.85
N GLU A 126 -7.47 9.42 -12.14
CA GLU A 126 -7.88 9.88 -13.48
C GLU A 126 -7.18 11.17 -13.91
N ASN A 127 -6.81 12.03 -12.95
CA ASN A 127 -6.06 13.27 -13.18
C ASN A 127 -4.58 13.18 -12.75
N ALA A 128 -4.04 11.97 -12.57
CA ALA A 128 -2.61 11.78 -12.33
C ALA A 128 -1.78 12.36 -13.48
N ARG A 129 -0.59 12.89 -13.14
CA ARG A 129 0.37 13.39 -14.13
C ARG A 129 0.96 12.23 -14.91
N PHE A 130 1.35 11.17 -14.19
CA PHE A 130 1.90 9.94 -14.76
C PHE A 130 0.91 8.79 -14.58
N LYS A 131 0.52 8.16 -15.69
CA LYS A 131 -0.52 7.11 -15.72
C LYS A 131 0.02 5.76 -16.18
N GLY A 132 1.24 5.42 -15.79
CA GLY A 132 1.91 4.19 -16.20
C GLY A 132 1.44 2.93 -15.48
N GLY A 133 0.17 2.80 -15.10
CA GLY A 133 -0.35 1.57 -14.50
C GLY A 133 0.23 1.23 -13.11
N LEU A 134 0.10 -0.04 -12.70
CA LEU A 134 0.48 -0.55 -11.39
C LEU A 134 0.69 -2.06 -11.48
N ASN A 135 1.84 -2.52 -11.00
CA ASN A 135 2.08 -3.91 -10.63
C ASN A 135 2.18 -4.05 -9.10
N LEU A 136 1.60 -5.10 -8.55
CA LEU A 136 1.65 -5.42 -7.11
C LEU A 136 2.23 -6.83 -6.93
N PHE A 137 3.17 -6.96 -6.00
CA PHE A 137 3.87 -8.21 -5.73
C PHE A 137 3.39 -8.80 -4.40
N GLY A 138 3.18 -10.12 -4.39
CA GLY A 138 2.91 -10.89 -3.17
C GLY A 138 4.14 -11.68 -2.73
N LYS A 139 4.04 -12.42 -1.62
CA LYS A 139 5.20 -13.02 -0.93
C LYS A 139 6.06 -14.01 -1.73
N ARG A 140 5.62 -14.39 -2.94
CA ARG A 140 6.31 -15.34 -3.85
C ARG A 140 6.67 -14.71 -5.20
N PHE A 141 6.72 -13.39 -5.27
CA PHE A 141 7.09 -12.62 -6.44
C PHE A 141 7.91 -11.40 -6.00
N GLY A 142 8.69 -10.84 -6.92
CA GLY A 142 9.51 -9.68 -6.65
C GLY A 142 10.69 -9.97 -5.74
N ASP A 143 10.98 -9.03 -4.86
CA ASP A 143 12.18 -8.98 -4.04
C ASP A 143 11.92 -9.08 -2.53
N HIS A 144 10.67 -8.95 -2.12
CA HIS A 144 10.27 -8.94 -0.71
C HIS A 144 9.29 -10.08 -0.40
N GLU A 145 9.65 -10.91 0.59
CA GLU A 145 8.85 -12.08 1.00
C GLU A 145 7.65 -11.66 1.87
N GLN A 146 6.81 -10.77 1.36
CA GLN A 146 5.57 -10.35 2.01
C GLN A 146 4.44 -10.19 0.99
N ASP A 147 3.23 -10.50 1.43
CA ASP A 147 2.03 -10.00 0.79
C ASP A 147 1.85 -8.52 1.15
N MET A 148 0.71 -7.93 0.84
CA MET A 148 0.37 -6.64 1.43
C MET A 148 0.17 -6.78 2.95
N VAL A 149 0.84 -5.93 3.72
CA VAL A 149 0.78 -5.95 5.18
C VAL A 149 0.09 -4.70 5.70
N MET A 150 -1.00 -4.88 6.46
CA MET A 150 -1.60 -3.85 7.28
C MET A 150 -1.16 -4.03 8.74
N ARG A 151 -0.64 -2.97 9.37
CA ARG A 151 -0.30 -2.96 10.80
C ARG A 151 -1.10 -1.88 11.51
N ILE A 152 -1.76 -2.26 12.59
CA ILE A 152 -2.41 -1.34 13.52
C ILE A 152 -1.57 -1.34 14.79
N TYR A 153 -1.08 -0.16 15.16
CA TYR A 153 -0.41 0.04 16.43
C TYR A 153 -1.48 0.43 17.44
N TYR A 154 -1.43 -0.15 18.64
CA TYR A 154 -2.34 0.17 19.73
C TYR A 154 -1.57 0.23 21.05
N MET A 155 -2.07 1.04 21.98
CA MET A 155 -1.62 1.10 23.36
C MET A 155 -2.67 0.45 24.26
N LEU A 156 -2.20 -0.28 25.26
CA LEU A 156 -2.98 -0.88 26.33
C LEU A 156 -3.10 0.07 27.52
#